data_AF-A0A3P7N4J4-F1
#
_entry.id   AF-A0A3P7N4J4-F1
#
_cell.length_a   1.000
_cell.length_b   1.000
_cell.length_c   1.000
_cell.angle_alpha   90.00
_cell.angle_beta   90.00
_cell.angle_gamma   90.00
#
_symmetry.space_group_name_H-M   'P 1'
#
loop_
_entity.id
_entity.type
_entity.pdbx_description
1 polymer ?
#
loop_
_entity_poly.entity_id
_entity_poly.type
_entity_poly.pdbx_seq_one_letter_code
_entity_poly.pdbx_strand_id
1 'polypeptide(L)'
;MTLNVIVTDVNDNGPLFEESRYFILLDKNALPGEEILTVHASDPDQPMPGKDVQEVFYRIKEMLFDYRGMNRAVESMFTIGKTTGVIRLEQEVRMSITTLCVYFFKITKNFSEFVGGAFHLLLESMDSLDENAHRDQCIVKVYIHDESDIVRMELPMPPAAVTYEKISTMRDTISNATGLKAMIKDLRYHHEEGNLIYDVTDLRLVLVNRTTSEIIPAERAIAIADKRRSAMGDNIPNMTKAQVWQFSKACGKV
;
A
#
# COMPACT_ATOMS: atom_id res chain seq x y z
N MET A 1 12.97 60.96 -5.64
CA MET A 1 12.70 60.04 -4.53
C MET A 1 12.10 58.79 -5.14
N THR A 2 12.83 57.68 -5.14
CA THR A 2 12.40 56.41 -5.74
C THR A 2 11.95 55.47 -4.62
N LEU A 3 10.69 55.06 -4.67
CA LEU A 3 10.10 54.11 -3.72
C LEU A 3 10.34 52.69 -4.27
N ASN A 4 11.27 51.96 -3.65
CA ASN A 4 11.41 50.53 -3.91
C ASN A 4 10.35 49.80 -3.08
N VAL A 5 9.25 49.42 -3.73
CA VAL A 5 8.25 48.52 -3.16
C VAL A 5 8.67 47.10 -3.50
N ILE A 6 9.12 46.36 -2.50
CA ILE A 6 9.31 44.92 -2.60
C ILE A 6 7.95 44.31 -2.23
N VAL A 7 7.22 43.85 -3.24
CA VAL A 7 6.02 43.04 -3.01
C VAL A 7 6.53 41.65 -2.63
N THR A 8 6.44 41.33 -1.34
CA THR A 8 6.54 39.95 -0.87
C THR A 8 5.26 39.26 -1.30
N ASP A 9 5.39 38.21 -2.11
CA ASP A 9 4.27 37.34 -2.44
C ASP A 9 3.61 36.88 -1.14
N VAL A 10 2.31 37.12 -1.01
CA VAL A 10 1.56 36.59 0.13
C VAL A 10 1.19 35.17 -0.31
N ASN A 11 1.78 34.17 0.35
CA ASN A 11 1.46 32.77 0.07
C ASN A 11 -0.04 32.59 0.39
N ASP A 12 -0.87 32.44 -0.63
CA ASP A 12 -2.33 32.38 -0.49
C ASP A 12 -2.86 30.97 -0.80
N ASN A 13 -2.03 30.11 -1.39
CA ASN A 13 -2.30 28.71 -1.64
C ASN A 13 -1.37 27.81 -0.81
N GLY A 14 -1.77 26.55 -0.66
CA GLY A 14 -1.01 25.54 0.09
C GLY A 14 -0.74 24.29 -0.75
N PRO A 15 0.09 23.38 -0.24
CA PRO A 15 0.50 22.19 -0.96
C PRO A 15 -0.67 21.24 -1.15
N LEU A 16 -0.93 20.82 -2.38
CA LEU A 16 -1.99 19.87 -2.73
C LEU A 16 -1.40 18.49 -3.01
N PHE A 17 -1.95 17.45 -2.38
CA PHE A 17 -1.59 16.07 -2.72
C PHE A 17 -2.01 15.71 -4.15
N GLU A 18 -1.18 14.93 -4.85
CA GLU A 18 -1.52 14.42 -6.20
C GLU A 18 -2.81 13.59 -6.20
N GLU A 19 -3.02 12.82 -5.13
CA GLU A 19 -4.20 11.98 -4.95
C GLU A 19 -4.81 12.21 -3.57
N SER A 20 -6.14 12.33 -3.52
CA SER A 20 -6.86 12.42 -2.25
C SER A 20 -6.79 11.12 -1.44
N ARG A 21 -6.57 9.97 -2.10
CA ARG A 21 -6.57 8.64 -1.48
C ARG A 21 -5.61 7.66 -2.15
N TYR A 22 -4.76 7.04 -1.35
CA TYR A 22 -3.87 5.95 -1.78
C TYR A 22 -4.31 4.61 -1.18
N PHE A 23 -4.05 3.52 -1.88
CA PHE A 23 -4.38 2.16 -1.43
C PHE A 23 -3.20 1.23 -1.67
N ILE A 24 -2.77 0.52 -0.63
CA ILE A 24 -1.60 -0.36 -0.66
C ILE A 24 -1.98 -1.72 -0.08
N LEU A 25 -1.46 -2.79 -0.67
CA LEU A 25 -1.44 -4.13 -0.07
C LEU A 25 -0.09 -4.33 0.62
N LEU A 26 -0.11 -4.72 1.89
CA LEU A 26 1.09 -5.05 2.65
C LEU A 26 1.02 -6.50 3.12
N ASP A 27 2.05 -7.26 2.81
CA ASP A 27 2.18 -8.64 3.28
C ASP A 27 2.50 -8.63 4.78
N LYS A 28 1.91 -9.54 5.56
CA LYS A 28 2.21 -9.65 7.00
C LYS A 28 3.69 -9.89 7.32
N ASN A 29 4.46 -10.37 6.34
CA ASN A 29 5.89 -10.64 6.48
C ASN A 29 6.77 -9.47 6.01
N ALA A 30 6.19 -8.30 5.75
CA ALA A 30 6.93 -7.12 5.33
C ALA A 30 8.00 -6.71 6.36
N LEU A 31 9.14 -6.22 5.87
CA LEU A 31 10.35 -6.05 6.67
C LEU A 31 10.43 -4.64 7.27
N PRO A 32 10.92 -4.48 8.52
CA PRO A 32 11.09 -3.15 9.11
C PRO A 32 12.00 -2.24 8.26
N GLY A 33 11.56 -0.99 8.05
CA GLY A 33 12.26 0.00 7.24
C GLY A 33 11.96 -0.07 5.74
N GLU A 34 11.19 -1.07 5.30
CA GLU A 34 10.73 -1.19 3.91
C GLU A 34 9.89 0.03 3.50
N GLU A 35 10.15 0.53 2.30
CA GLU A 35 9.40 1.63 1.68
C GLU A 35 8.15 1.07 1.02
N ILE A 36 6.98 1.60 1.37
CA ILE A 36 5.70 1.06 0.89
C ILE A 36 4.97 2.00 -0.05
N LEU A 37 5.25 3.30 0.01
CA LEU A 37 4.66 4.33 -0.85
C LEU A 37 5.51 5.61 -0.79
N THR A 38 5.53 6.35 -1.88
CA THR A 38 5.95 7.75 -1.89
C THR A 38 4.74 8.59 -2.26
N VAL A 39 4.38 9.54 -1.41
CA VAL A 39 3.34 10.53 -1.72
C VAL A 39 4.00 11.82 -2.16
N HIS A 40 3.33 12.55 -3.03
CA HIS A 40 3.76 13.87 -3.46
C HIS A 40 2.63 14.88 -3.27
N ALA A 41 3.02 16.07 -2.82
CA ALA A 41 2.19 17.24 -2.80
C ALA A 41 2.96 18.41 -3.41
N SER A 42 2.27 19.19 -4.23
CA SER A 42 2.81 20.34 -4.94
C SER A 42 2.12 21.61 -4.46
N ASP A 43 2.89 22.61 -4.09
CA ASP A 43 2.36 23.94 -3.79
C ASP A 43 2.28 24.76 -5.09
N PRO A 44 1.07 25.20 -5.51
CA PRO A 44 0.88 25.95 -6.75
C PRO A 44 1.52 27.35 -6.73
N ASP A 45 1.89 27.87 -5.56
CA ASP A 45 2.59 29.15 -5.42
C ASP A 45 4.12 29.01 -5.63
N GLN A 46 4.62 27.80 -5.89
CA GLN A 46 6.03 27.59 -6.24
C GLN A 46 6.43 28.35 -7.52
N PRO A 47 7.41 29.26 -7.47
CA PRO A 47 7.89 29.92 -8.67
C PRO A 47 8.79 28.99 -9.50
N MET A 48 8.87 29.32 -10.79
CA MET A 48 9.73 28.76 -11.85
C MET A 48 11.16 28.33 -11.41
N PRO A 49 11.82 27.41 -12.16
CA PRO A 49 13.17 26.95 -11.84
C PRO A 49 14.15 28.11 -11.68
N GLY A 50 14.73 28.22 -10.47
CA GLY A 50 15.72 29.24 -10.11
C GLY A 50 15.33 30.19 -8.97
N LYS A 51 14.10 30.11 -8.45
CA LYS A 51 13.71 30.71 -7.16
C LYS A 51 13.37 29.63 -6.14
N ASP A 52 13.55 29.98 -4.88
CA ASP A 52 13.39 29.15 -3.67
C ASP A 52 12.25 28.14 -3.81
N VAL A 53 12.57 26.86 -4.07
CA VAL A 53 11.60 25.77 -4.02
C VAL A 53 11.12 25.71 -2.58
N GLN A 54 9.89 26.17 -2.35
CA GLN A 54 9.30 26.13 -1.02
C GLN A 54 9.15 24.65 -0.62
N GLU A 55 9.84 24.27 0.46
CA GLU A 55 9.91 22.88 0.90
C GLU A 55 8.54 22.44 1.42
N VAL A 56 7.93 21.45 0.77
CA VAL A 56 6.72 20.80 1.28
C VAL A 56 7.10 19.82 2.39
N PHE A 57 6.47 19.98 3.54
CA PHE A 57 6.65 19.10 4.69
C PHE A 57 5.49 18.10 4.82
N TYR A 58 5.81 16.87 5.17
CA TYR A 58 4.84 15.78 5.35
C TYR A 58 4.83 15.29 6.79
N ARG A 59 3.64 14.91 7.27
CA ARG A 59 3.49 14.17 8.54
C ARG A 59 2.30 13.22 8.51
N ILE A 60 2.37 12.16 9.33
CA ILE A 60 1.21 11.34 9.66
C ILE A 60 0.51 12.03 10.84
N LYS A 61 -0.68 12.56 10.61
CA LYS A 61 -1.48 13.25 11.64
C LYS A 61 -2.22 12.28 12.54
N GLU A 62 -2.78 11.22 11.94
CA GLU A 62 -3.53 10.19 12.64
C GLU A 62 -3.30 8.83 12.00
N MET A 63 -3.31 7.79 12.81
CA MET A 63 -3.21 6.41 12.36
C MET A 63 -4.24 5.56 13.11
N LEU A 64 -5.19 5.05 12.34
CA LEU A 64 -6.23 4.15 12.83
C LEU A 64 -6.06 2.78 12.19
N PHE A 65 -6.40 1.74 12.93
CA PHE A 65 -6.55 0.39 12.40
C PHE A 65 -8.02 -0.01 12.46
N ASP A 66 -8.58 -0.32 11.29
CA ASP A 66 -9.93 -0.89 11.14
C ASP A 66 -9.83 -2.42 11.00
N TYR A 67 -10.61 -3.12 11.82
CA TYR A 67 -10.85 -4.54 11.65
C TYR A 67 -12.30 -4.89 11.97
N ARG A 68 -13.00 -5.47 11.00
CA ARG A 68 -14.42 -5.86 11.12
C ARG A 68 -15.32 -4.71 11.62
N GLY A 69 -15.02 -3.49 11.18
CA GLY A 69 -15.77 -2.28 11.55
C GLY A 69 -15.45 -1.73 12.95
N MET A 70 -14.43 -2.26 13.63
CA MET A 70 -13.89 -1.68 14.87
C MET A 70 -12.61 -0.90 14.55
N ASN A 71 -12.58 0.37 14.98
CA ASN A 71 -11.41 1.24 14.84
C ASN A 71 -10.65 1.34 16.15
N ARG A 72 -9.32 1.23 16.09
CA ARG A 72 -8.41 1.54 17.20
C ARG A 72 -7.30 2.47 16.74
N ALA A 73 -6.93 3.43 17.58
CA ALA A 73 -5.72 4.21 17.36
C ALA A 73 -4.49 3.30 17.50
N VAL A 74 -3.53 3.46 16.61
CA VAL A 74 -2.26 2.74 16.64
C VAL A 74 -1.15 3.75 16.42
N GLU A 75 -0.03 3.57 17.12
CA GLU A 75 1.13 4.44 17.00
C GLU A 75 2.35 3.64 16.52
N SER A 76 3.28 4.33 15.86
CA SER A 76 4.61 3.80 15.53
C SER A 76 4.59 2.49 14.74
N MET A 77 3.70 2.38 13.74
CA MET A 77 3.72 1.31 12.73
C MET A 77 4.32 1.78 11.40
N PHE A 78 4.11 3.06 11.07
CA PHE A 78 4.58 3.69 9.84
C PHE A 78 5.22 5.04 10.16
N THR A 79 6.25 5.38 9.39
CA THR A 79 6.87 6.71 9.38
C THR A 79 6.73 7.33 8.00
N ILE A 80 6.81 8.65 7.92
CA ILE A 80 6.90 9.37 6.65
C ILE A 80 8.13 10.27 6.65
N GLY A 81 8.88 10.26 5.56
CA GLY A 81 9.99 11.17 5.35
C GLY A 81 9.49 12.60 5.25
N LYS A 82 9.93 13.46 6.18
CA LYS A 82 9.41 14.80 6.39
C LYS A 82 9.44 15.69 5.14
N THR A 83 10.42 15.53 4.26
CA THR A 83 10.54 16.30 3.01
C THR A 83 10.46 15.42 1.75
N THR A 84 10.48 14.10 1.91
CA THR A 84 10.50 13.16 0.77
C THR A 84 9.15 12.53 0.49
N GLY A 85 8.21 12.57 1.43
CA GLY A 85 6.91 11.89 1.31
C GLY A 85 7.01 10.36 1.29
N VAL A 86 8.19 9.78 1.55
CA VAL A 86 8.39 8.33 1.54
C VAL A 86 7.85 7.72 2.83
N ILE A 87 6.85 6.85 2.72
CA ILE A 87 6.25 6.10 3.84
C ILE A 87 7.01 4.78 4.01
N ARG A 88 7.43 4.51 5.24
CA ARG A 88 8.17 3.29 5.61
C ARG A 88 7.55 2.57 6.78
N LEU A 89 7.81 1.28 6.87
CA LEU A 89 7.54 0.51 8.08
C LEU A 89 8.48 0.97 9.20
N GLU A 90 7.92 1.26 10.38
CA GLU A 90 8.71 1.69 11.53
C GLU A 90 9.82 0.68 11.84
N GLN A 91 11.04 1.20 11.99
CA GLN A 91 12.20 0.41 12.39
C GLN A 91 12.80 1.04 13.65
N GLU A 92 12.29 0.63 14.81
CA GLU A 92 12.83 1.07 16.08
C GLU A 92 14.16 0.34 16.35
N VAL A 93 15.24 1.11 16.50
CA VAL A 93 16.56 0.59 16.90
C VAL A 93 16.79 0.98 18.35
N ARG A 94 16.78 -0.01 19.26
CA ARG A 94 17.12 0.21 20.67
C ARG A 94 18.57 -0.10 20.92
N MET A 95 19.18 0.73 21.76
CA MET A 95 20.54 0.51 22.27
C MET A 95 20.45 -0.09 23.67
N SER A 96 21.26 -1.11 23.94
CA SER A 96 21.47 -1.71 25.26
C SER A 96 22.95 -1.62 25.61
N ILE A 97 23.27 -0.90 26.68
CA ILE A 97 24.65 -0.73 27.14
C ILE A 97 24.89 -1.69 28.30
N THR A 98 25.94 -2.51 28.21
CA THR A 98 26.50 -3.25 29.34
C THR A 98 27.87 -2.68 29.70
N THR A 99 28.44 -3.09 30.85
CA THR A 99 29.74 -2.60 31.33
C THR A 99 30.89 -2.79 30.33
N LEU A 100 30.76 -3.73 29.38
CA LEU A 100 31.80 -4.09 28.41
C LEU A 100 31.43 -3.78 26.95
N CYS A 101 30.14 -3.65 26.62
CA CYS A 101 29.68 -3.60 25.23
C CYS A 101 28.45 -2.69 25.04
N VAL A 102 28.31 -2.15 23.84
CA VAL A 102 27.08 -1.51 23.36
C VAL A 102 26.44 -2.42 22.31
N TYR A 103 25.18 -2.81 22.53
CA TYR A 103 24.39 -3.62 21.61
C TYR A 103 23.28 -2.78 20.98
N PHE A 104 23.03 -3.00 19.69
CA PHE A 104 21.87 -2.46 18.99
C PHE A 104 20.89 -3.60 18.67
N PHE A 105 19.61 -3.42 18.98
CA PHE A 105 18.56 -4.37 18.66
C PHE A 105 17.47 -3.69 17.82
N LYS A 106 17.06 -4.33 16.73
CA LYS A 106 15.90 -3.90 15.94
C LYS A 106 14.65 -4.49 16.57
N ILE A 107 13.71 -3.64 16.97
CA ILE A 107 12.37 -4.07 17.36
C ILE A 107 11.54 -4.13 16.09
N THR A 108 11.08 -5.33 15.76
CA THR A 108 10.21 -5.56 14.61
C THR A 108 8.77 -5.59 15.10
N LYS A 109 7.92 -4.71 14.56
CA LYS A 109 6.47 -4.82 14.75
C LYS A 109 5.97 -5.99 13.90
N ASN A 110 5.17 -6.87 14.49
CA ASN A 110 4.63 -8.04 13.79
C ASN A 110 3.27 -7.67 13.18
N PHE A 111 3.15 -7.76 11.85
CA PHE A 111 1.89 -7.48 11.16
C PHE A 111 0.87 -8.63 11.22
N SER A 112 1.25 -9.80 11.75
CA SER A 112 0.38 -10.99 11.81
C SER A 112 -0.92 -10.75 12.58
N GLU A 113 -0.91 -9.89 13.61
CA GLU A 113 -2.13 -9.55 14.37
C GLU A 113 -3.09 -8.60 13.63
N PHE A 114 -2.62 -7.99 12.53
CA PHE A 114 -3.37 -7.01 11.74
C PHE A 114 -3.96 -7.61 10.45
N VAL A 115 -3.68 -8.89 10.16
CA VAL A 115 -4.12 -9.58 8.94
C VAL A 115 -5.64 -9.53 8.79
N GLY A 116 -6.10 -9.20 7.59
CA GLY A 116 -7.51 -9.03 7.25
C GLY A 116 -8.06 -7.62 7.53
N GLY A 117 -7.29 -6.77 8.23
CA GLY A 117 -7.65 -5.39 8.53
C GLY A 117 -6.93 -4.37 7.63
N ALA A 118 -7.21 -3.09 7.89
CA ALA A 118 -6.61 -1.99 7.17
C ALA A 118 -6.18 -0.87 8.11
N PHE A 119 -4.99 -0.32 7.89
CA PHE A 119 -4.60 0.95 8.49
C PHE A 119 -5.12 2.11 7.64
N HIS A 120 -5.67 3.12 8.31
CA HIS A 120 -6.03 4.40 7.73
C HIS A 120 -5.07 5.45 8.29
N LEU A 121 -4.18 5.95 7.43
CA LEU A 121 -3.22 7.00 7.76
C LEU A 121 -3.78 8.31 7.23
N LEU A 122 -4.09 9.25 8.11
CA LEU A 122 -4.39 10.63 7.73
C LEU A 122 -3.06 11.36 7.59
N LEU A 123 -2.67 11.64 6.34
CA LEU A 123 -1.47 12.41 6.06
C LEU A 123 -1.81 13.89 5.96
N GLU A 124 -0.82 14.72 6.24
CA GLU A 124 -0.90 16.16 6.09
C GLU A 124 0.36 16.69 5.41
N SER A 125 0.17 17.48 4.35
CA SER A 125 1.21 18.29 3.70
C SER A 125 1.15 19.71 4.26
N MET A 126 2.30 20.38 4.36
CA MET A 126 2.42 21.74 4.89
C MET A 126 3.47 22.53 4.09
N ASP A 127 3.21 23.80 3.79
CA ASP A 127 4.16 24.74 3.13
C ASP A 127 5.25 25.26 4.09
N SER A 128 4.96 25.26 5.39
CA SER A 128 5.91 25.61 6.45
C SER A 128 5.70 24.76 7.71
N LEU A 129 6.59 24.92 8.70
CA LEU A 129 6.47 24.24 10.00
C LEU A 129 5.78 25.12 11.06
N ASP A 130 5.29 26.29 10.66
CA ASP A 130 4.65 27.24 11.55
C ASP A 130 3.20 26.83 11.86
N GLU A 131 2.61 27.42 12.90
CA GLU A 131 1.23 27.13 13.27
C GLU A 131 0.23 27.55 12.19
N ASN A 132 0.53 28.63 11.46
CA ASN A 132 -0.31 29.19 10.40
C ASN A 132 0.00 28.64 9.00
N ALA A 133 0.79 27.56 8.90
CA ALA A 133 1.08 26.89 7.64
C ALA A 133 -0.20 26.49 6.89
N HIS A 134 -0.22 26.66 5.58
CA HIS A 134 -1.27 26.09 4.72
C HIS A 134 -1.09 24.59 4.63
N ARG A 135 -2.21 23.86 4.59
CA ARG A 135 -2.22 22.40 4.72
C ARG A 135 -3.22 21.77 3.77
N ASP A 136 -2.87 20.60 3.29
CA ASP A 136 -3.80 19.67 2.67
C ASP A 136 -3.71 18.30 3.36
N GLN A 137 -4.73 17.47 3.17
CA GLN A 137 -4.82 16.15 3.79
C GLN A 137 -5.21 15.10 2.77
N CYS A 138 -4.53 13.95 2.85
CA CYS A 138 -4.92 12.75 2.09
C CYS A 138 -5.01 11.53 3.01
N ILE A 139 -5.67 10.49 2.54
CA ILE A 139 -5.81 9.22 3.27
C ILE A 139 -5.04 8.12 2.55
N VAL A 140 -4.12 7.47 3.26
CA VAL A 140 -3.49 6.23 2.79
C VAL A 140 -4.15 5.05 3.49
N LYS A 141 -4.68 4.11 2.72
CA LYS A 141 -5.20 2.84 3.23
C LYS A 141 -4.21 1.72 2.98
N VAL A 142 -3.72 1.10 4.05
CA VAL A 142 -2.77 -0.02 3.99
C VAL A 142 -3.48 -1.29 4.45
N TYR A 143 -3.81 -2.16 3.51
CA TYR A 143 -4.47 -3.44 3.76
C TYR A 143 -3.45 -4.51 4.11
N ILE A 144 -3.57 -5.11 5.29
CA ILE A 144 -2.65 -6.16 5.73
C ILE A 144 -3.23 -7.50 5.33
N HIS A 145 -2.53 -8.22 4.47
CA HIS A 145 -2.99 -9.51 3.98
C HIS A 145 -1.97 -10.62 4.22
N ASP A 146 -2.41 -11.86 4.06
CA ASP A 146 -1.52 -13.01 3.94
C ASP A 146 -1.91 -13.90 2.75
N GLU A 147 -1.33 -15.10 2.66
CA GLU A 147 -1.60 -16.03 1.57
C GLU A 147 -3.04 -16.54 1.51
N SER A 148 -3.78 -16.51 2.63
CA SER A 148 -5.18 -16.97 2.69
C SER A 148 -6.17 -15.98 2.05
N ASP A 149 -5.76 -14.72 1.90
CA ASP A 149 -6.56 -13.65 1.28
C ASP A 149 -6.40 -13.59 -0.25
N ILE A 150 -5.41 -14.30 -0.79
CA ILE A 150 -4.99 -14.14 -2.17
C ILE A 150 -5.78 -15.06 -3.08
N VAL A 151 -6.44 -14.44 -4.05
CA VAL A 151 -7.03 -15.13 -5.19
C VAL A 151 -6.05 -15.07 -6.36
N ARG A 152 -5.95 -16.19 -7.05
CA ARG A 152 -5.08 -16.41 -8.20
C ARG A 152 -5.93 -16.62 -9.46
N MET A 153 -5.41 -16.13 -10.56
CA MET A 153 -5.93 -16.39 -11.90
C MET A 153 -4.79 -16.75 -12.84
N GLU A 154 -5.01 -17.74 -13.68
CA GLU A 154 -4.03 -18.20 -14.65
C GLU A 154 -4.24 -17.50 -15.99
N LEU A 155 -3.18 -16.90 -16.52
CA LEU A 155 -3.16 -16.26 -17.82
C LEU A 155 -2.30 -17.10 -18.77
N PRO A 156 -2.80 -17.47 -19.97
CA PRO A 156 -2.08 -18.31 -20.93
C PRO A 156 -1.04 -17.48 -21.70
N MET A 157 -0.15 -16.81 -20.98
CA MET A 157 0.94 -16.00 -21.50
C MET A 157 2.02 -15.78 -20.43
N PRO A 158 3.28 -15.56 -20.82
CA PRO A 158 4.37 -15.25 -19.88
C PRO A 158 4.19 -13.87 -19.22
N PRO A 159 4.74 -13.62 -18.01
CA PRO A 159 4.58 -12.37 -17.29
C PRO A 159 5.06 -11.15 -18.08
N ALA A 160 6.14 -11.30 -18.87
CA ALA A 160 6.69 -10.25 -19.70
C ALA A 160 5.73 -9.78 -20.82
N ALA A 161 4.76 -10.60 -21.22
CA ALA A 161 3.76 -10.25 -22.21
C ALA A 161 2.49 -9.62 -21.59
N VAL A 162 2.34 -9.64 -20.26
CA VAL A 162 1.17 -9.11 -19.57
C VAL A 162 1.25 -7.59 -19.48
N THR A 163 0.54 -6.91 -20.38
CA THR A 163 0.44 -5.44 -20.43
C THR A 163 -0.43 -4.87 -19.31
N TYR A 164 -0.19 -3.62 -18.91
CA TYR A 164 -1.03 -2.89 -17.94
C TYR A 164 -2.51 -2.85 -18.33
N GLU A 165 -2.85 -2.63 -19.60
CA GLU A 165 -4.25 -2.59 -20.07
C GLU A 165 -5.00 -3.90 -19.82
N LYS A 166 -4.35 -5.05 -20.03
CA LYS A 166 -4.90 -6.38 -19.71
C LYS A 166 -5.17 -6.52 -18.22
N ILE A 167 -4.22 -6.11 -17.38
CA ILE A 167 -4.35 -6.17 -15.92
C ILE A 167 -5.53 -5.28 -15.48
N SER A 168 -5.62 -4.04 -16.00
CA SER A 168 -6.71 -3.12 -15.67
C SER A 168 -8.06 -3.68 -16.09
N THR A 169 -8.18 -4.18 -17.32
CA THR A 169 -9.42 -4.77 -17.85
C THR A 169 -9.87 -5.94 -16.99
N MET A 170 -8.94 -6.82 -16.60
CA MET A 170 -9.23 -7.98 -15.76
C MET A 170 -9.68 -7.55 -14.36
N ARG A 171 -8.95 -6.61 -13.75
CA ARG A 171 -9.26 -6.03 -12.44
C ARG A 171 -10.66 -5.40 -12.43
N ASP A 172 -11.00 -4.64 -13.47
CA ASP A 172 -12.29 -3.96 -13.61
C ASP A 172 -13.42 -4.96 -13.81
N THR A 173 -13.20 -5.98 -14.65
CA THR A 173 -14.17 -7.07 -14.87
C THR A 173 -14.50 -7.77 -13.56
N ILE A 174 -13.49 -8.18 -12.79
CA ILE A 174 -13.68 -8.84 -11.48
C ILE A 174 -14.35 -7.89 -10.50
N SER A 175 -13.89 -6.64 -10.43
CA SER A 175 -14.45 -5.65 -9.51
C SER A 175 -15.93 -5.38 -9.79
N ASN A 176 -16.32 -5.33 -11.07
CA ASN A 176 -17.70 -5.06 -11.48
C ASN A 176 -18.58 -6.30 -11.29
N ALA A 177 -18.08 -7.48 -11.64
CA ALA A 177 -18.84 -8.73 -11.52
C ALA A 177 -19.09 -9.14 -10.05
N THR A 178 -18.08 -8.97 -9.19
CA THR A 178 -18.19 -9.32 -7.76
C THR A 178 -18.82 -8.22 -6.90
N GLY A 179 -18.80 -6.97 -7.38
CA GLY A 179 -19.13 -5.78 -6.59
C GLY A 179 -18.05 -5.41 -5.56
N LEU A 180 -16.93 -6.13 -5.55
CA LEU A 180 -15.77 -5.87 -4.68
C LEU A 180 -14.78 -4.94 -5.40
N LYS A 181 -13.77 -4.48 -4.68
CA LYS A 181 -12.59 -3.82 -5.26
C LYS A 181 -11.50 -4.88 -5.40
N ALA A 182 -11.12 -5.21 -6.62
CA ALA A 182 -9.94 -6.05 -6.87
C ALA A 182 -8.68 -5.18 -6.80
N MET A 183 -7.72 -5.60 -5.98
CA MET A 183 -6.40 -4.99 -5.85
C MET A 183 -5.36 -5.99 -6.36
N ILE A 184 -4.49 -5.54 -7.26
CA ILE A 184 -3.40 -6.36 -7.79
C ILE A 184 -2.32 -6.50 -6.72
N LYS A 185 -1.92 -7.73 -6.38
CA LYS A 185 -0.76 -8.00 -5.53
C LYS A 185 0.50 -8.06 -6.37
N ASP A 186 0.60 -9.09 -7.22
CA ASP A 186 1.76 -9.33 -8.07
C ASP A 186 1.40 -10.23 -9.27
N LEU A 187 2.33 -10.32 -10.22
CA LEU A 187 2.35 -11.31 -11.29
C LEU A 187 3.47 -12.29 -10.99
N ARG A 188 3.21 -13.59 -11.11
CA ARG A 188 4.23 -14.63 -10.96
C ARG A 188 4.17 -15.63 -12.10
N TYR A 189 5.30 -16.26 -12.39
CA TYR A 189 5.27 -17.47 -13.21
C TYR A 189 4.43 -18.53 -12.52
N HIS A 190 3.62 -19.24 -13.31
CA HIS A 190 2.84 -20.33 -12.80
C HIS A 190 3.74 -21.46 -12.30
N HIS A 191 3.31 -22.10 -11.22
CA HIS A 191 3.97 -23.27 -10.69
C HIS A 191 3.00 -24.43 -10.62
N GLU A 192 3.38 -25.55 -11.22
CA GLU A 192 2.63 -26.81 -11.22
C GLU A 192 3.55 -27.93 -10.75
N GLU A 193 3.16 -28.66 -9.70
CA GLU A 193 3.95 -29.76 -9.11
C GLU A 193 5.41 -29.38 -8.76
N GLY A 194 5.63 -28.11 -8.39
CA GLY A 194 6.96 -27.58 -8.07
C GLY A 194 7.79 -27.11 -9.27
N ASN A 195 7.28 -27.28 -10.50
CA ASN A 195 7.92 -26.83 -11.72
C ASN A 195 7.38 -25.46 -12.16
N LEU A 196 8.28 -24.61 -12.65
CA LEU A 196 7.93 -23.34 -13.29
C LEU A 196 7.38 -23.59 -14.70
N ILE A 197 6.20 -23.04 -14.98
CA ILE A 197 5.64 -22.98 -16.34
C ILE A 197 5.84 -21.57 -16.87
N TYR A 198 6.75 -21.43 -17.83
CA TYR A 198 7.17 -20.12 -18.32
C TYR A 198 6.12 -19.40 -19.18
N ASP A 199 5.27 -20.15 -19.87
CA ASP A 199 4.25 -19.60 -20.77
C ASP A 199 2.93 -19.26 -20.07
N VAL A 200 2.88 -19.35 -18.73
CA VAL A 200 1.67 -19.09 -17.93
C VAL A 200 2.00 -18.13 -16.78
N THR A 201 1.12 -17.15 -16.57
CA THR A 201 1.23 -16.18 -15.48
C THR A 201 0.12 -16.37 -14.47
N ASP A 202 0.50 -16.47 -13.21
CA ASP A 202 -0.38 -16.33 -12.06
C ASP A 202 -0.56 -14.83 -11.74
N LEU A 203 -1.73 -14.29 -12.10
CA LEU A 203 -2.20 -12.99 -11.64
C LEU A 203 -2.78 -13.14 -10.22
N ARG A 204 -2.16 -12.47 -9.24
CA ARG A 204 -2.55 -12.57 -7.83
C ARG A 204 -3.23 -11.29 -7.36
N LEU A 205 -4.34 -11.46 -6.68
CA LEU A 205 -5.30 -10.42 -6.35
C LEU A 205 -5.73 -10.54 -4.90
N VAL A 206 -6.04 -9.42 -4.27
CA VAL A 206 -6.78 -9.35 -3.02
C VAL A 206 -8.07 -8.61 -3.29
N LEU A 207 -9.20 -9.15 -2.83
CA LEU A 207 -10.51 -8.52 -2.99
C LEU A 207 -10.92 -7.84 -1.69
N VAL A 208 -11.39 -6.60 -1.80
CA VAL A 208 -11.78 -5.79 -0.65
C VAL A 208 -13.20 -5.31 -0.83
N ASN A 209 -13.97 -5.26 0.25
CA ASN A 209 -15.27 -4.63 0.25
C ASN A 209 -15.15 -3.12 -0.01
N ARG A 210 -15.85 -2.61 -1.02
CA ARG A 210 -15.81 -1.19 -1.42
C ARG A 210 -16.26 -0.24 -0.31
N THR A 211 -17.19 -0.67 0.53
CA THR A 211 -17.84 0.16 1.56
C THR A 211 -17.14 0.02 2.89
N THR A 212 -16.92 -1.22 3.35
CA THR A 212 -16.39 -1.47 4.70
C THR A 212 -14.88 -1.48 4.75
N SER A 213 -14.18 -1.49 3.61
CA SER A 213 -12.72 -1.67 3.56
C SER A 213 -12.24 -3.00 4.18
N GLU A 214 -13.12 -3.99 4.30
CA GLU A 214 -12.78 -5.32 4.79
C GLU A 214 -12.16 -6.16 3.67
N ILE A 215 -11.04 -6.83 3.96
CA ILE A 215 -10.47 -7.83 3.05
C ILE A 215 -11.40 -9.04 3.01
N ILE A 216 -11.74 -9.51 1.81
CA ILE A 216 -12.56 -10.70 1.60
C ILE A 216 -11.61 -11.90 1.44
N PRO A 217 -11.65 -12.91 2.34
CA PRO A 217 -10.83 -14.10 2.22
C PRO A 217 -11.03 -14.80 0.87
N ALA A 218 -9.99 -15.43 0.34
CA ALA A 218 -9.97 -15.95 -1.02
C ALA A 218 -11.14 -16.91 -1.31
N GLU A 219 -11.42 -17.84 -0.39
CA GLU A 219 -12.51 -18.81 -0.53
C GLU A 219 -13.89 -18.15 -0.66
N ARG A 220 -14.12 -17.09 0.13
CA ARG A 220 -15.36 -16.32 0.07
C ARG A 220 -15.45 -15.51 -1.22
N ALA A 221 -14.34 -14.92 -1.65
CA ALA A 221 -14.29 -14.16 -2.91
C ALA A 221 -14.57 -15.06 -4.12
N ILE A 222 -13.98 -16.26 -4.17
CA ILE A 222 -14.22 -17.26 -5.21
C ILE A 222 -15.69 -17.69 -5.21
N ALA A 223 -16.27 -18.01 -4.05
CA ALA A 223 -17.68 -18.38 -3.95
C ALA A 223 -18.63 -17.25 -4.44
N ILE A 224 -18.28 -15.98 -4.19
CA ILE A 224 -19.02 -14.82 -4.72
C ILE A 224 -18.89 -14.77 -6.25
N ALA A 225 -17.68 -14.94 -6.79
CA ALA A 225 -17.43 -14.93 -8.23
C ALA A 225 -18.19 -16.05 -8.95
N ASP A 226 -18.13 -17.28 -8.44
CA ASP A 226 -18.82 -18.45 -9.01
C ASP A 226 -20.34 -18.27 -8.98
N LYS A 227 -20.89 -17.75 -7.87
CA LYS A 227 -22.32 -17.43 -7.78
C LYS A 227 -22.75 -16.39 -8.82
N ARG A 228 -21.88 -15.42 -9.15
CA ARG A 228 -22.13 -14.38 -10.14
C ARG A 228 -21.94 -14.88 -11.57
N ARG A 229 -21.03 -15.83 -11.82
CA ARG A 229 -20.82 -16.44 -13.14
C ARG A 229 -22.10 -17.09 -13.64
N SER A 230 -22.82 -17.79 -12.76
CA SER A 230 -24.14 -18.38 -13.08
C SER A 230 -25.22 -17.34 -13.47
N ALA A 231 -25.04 -16.07 -13.12
CA ALA A 231 -25.99 -14.99 -13.41
C ALA A 231 -25.57 -14.06 -14.55
N MET A 232 -24.27 -13.98 -14.87
CA MET A 232 -23.70 -13.05 -15.86
C MET A 232 -23.00 -13.74 -17.05
N GLY A 233 -22.99 -15.08 -17.11
CA GLY A 233 -22.31 -15.86 -18.14
C GLY A 233 -20.79 -16.01 -17.88
N ASP A 234 -20.08 -16.62 -18.84
CA ASP A 234 -18.65 -16.99 -18.74
C ASP A 234 -17.66 -15.81 -18.79
N ASN A 235 -18.13 -14.57 -18.61
CA ASN A 235 -17.27 -13.38 -18.64
C ASN A 235 -16.42 -13.20 -17.36
N ILE A 236 -16.64 -14.01 -16.33
CA ILE A 236 -15.83 -13.99 -15.11
C ILE A 236 -14.70 -15.02 -15.28
N PRO A 237 -13.42 -14.60 -15.23
CA PRO A 237 -12.29 -15.52 -15.31
C PRO A 237 -12.27 -16.54 -14.15
N ASN A 238 -11.76 -17.75 -14.40
CA ASN A 238 -11.60 -18.76 -13.33
C ASN A 238 -10.63 -18.27 -12.26
N MET A 239 -11.02 -18.47 -11.00
CA MET A 239 -10.33 -17.99 -9.82
C MET A 239 -10.04 -19.16 -8.88
N THR A 240 -8.82 -19.26 -8.38
CA THR A 240 -8.38 -20.29 -7.43
C THR A 240 -7.66 -19.65 -6.24
N LYS A 241 -7.49 -20.40 -5.14
CA LYS A 241 -6.71 -19.92 -4.00
C LYS A 241 -5.22 -19.95 -4.35
N ALA A 242 -4.44 -18.97 -3.89
CA ALA A 242 -2.99 -19.09 -3.97
C ALA A 242 -2.51 -20.31 -3.16
N GLN A 243 -1.63 -21.12 -3.76
CA GLN A 243 -1.04 -22.26 -3.06
C GLN A 243 -0.01 -21.78 -2.04
N VAL A 244 -0.08 -22.30 -0.82
CA VAL A 244 0.94 -22.07 0.22
C VAL A 244 2.07 -23.07 -0.02
N TRP A 245 3.20 -22.59 -0.52
CA TRP A 245 4.41 -23.42 -0.62
C TRP A 245 4.98 -23.63 0.77
N GLN A 246 4.79 -24.83 1.35
CA GLN A 246 5.59 -25.27 2.49
C GLN A 246 7.00 -25.56 1.97
N PHE A 247 7.92 -24.60 2.11
CA PHE A 247 9.32 -24.94 2.06
C PHE A 247 9.59 -25.86 3.26
N SER A 248 9.66 -27.17 3.02
CA SER A 248 10.21 -28.08 4.01
C SER A 248 11.62 -27.57 4.31
N LYS A 249 11.86 -27.10 5.55
CA LYS A 249 13.20 -26.81 6.05
C LYS A 249 14.00 -28.11 6.07
N ALA A 250 14.54 -28.50 4.92
CA ALA A 250 15.62 -29.44 4.79
C ALA A 250 16.90 -28.65 4.52
N CYS A 251 17.28 -27.77 5.46
CA CYS A 251 18.67 -27.33 5.52
C CYS A 251 19.39 -28.34 6.40
N GLY A 252 20.01 -29.31 5.73
CA GLY A 252 20.92 -30.26 6.35
C GLY A 252 22.01 -29.50 7.10
N LYS A 253 22.33 -30.02 8.29
CA LYS A 253 23.57 -29.72 8.98
C LYS A 253 24.72 -30.05 8.04
N VAL A 254 25.59 -29.09 7.79
CA VAL A 254 26.99 -29.32 7.41
C VAL A 254 27.84 -28.77 8.54
#